data_AF-A0A9E3MNC5-F1
#
_entry.id   AF-A0A9E3MNC5-F1
#
_cell.length_a   1.000
_cell.length_b   1.000
_cell.length_c   1.000
_cell.angle_alpha   90.00
_cell.angle_beta   90.00
_cell.angle_gamma   90.00
#
_symmetry.space_group_name_H-M   'P 1'
#
loop_
_entity.id
_entity.type
_entity.pdbx_description
1 polymer ?
#
loop_
_entity_poly.entity_id
_entity_poly.type
_entity_poly.pdbx_seq_one_letter_code
_entity_poly.pdbx_strand_id
1 'polypeptide(L)'
;MRIWLSQLNPWHFSRTRPAYIGNLSDRTGELPGAGLEATLYIPKDAWLTAVGCLGTIWRRLKLNGVEAEDGSMTIIEFSFSTAPKLEASG
;
A
#
# COMPACT_ATOMS: atom_id res chain seq x y z
N MET A 1 8.32 -7.34 3.87
CA MET A 1 7.74 -6.37 2.92
C MET A 1 7.98 -4.97 3.47
N ARG A 2 8.48 -4.04 2.64
CA ARG A 2 8.60 -2.62 3.00
C ARG A 2 7.46 -1.82 2.37
N ILE A 3 6.94 -0.83 3.09
CA ILE A 3 5.86 0.03 2.60
C ILE A 3 6.36 1.47 2.65
N TRP A 4 6.44 2.12 1.50
CA TRP A 4 6.76 3.53 1.36
C TRP A 4 5.46 4.31 1.20
N LEU A 5 5.29 5.37 1.98
CA LEU A 5 4.14 6.26 1.90
C LEU A 5 4.56 7.61 1.35
N SER A 6 3.80 8.12 0.38
CA SER A 6 3.97 9.48 -0.12
C SER A 6 2.62 10.21 -0.16
N GLN A 7 2.63 11.49 0.22
CA GLN A 7 1.49 12.38 0.09
C GLN A 7 1.39 12.85 -1.35
N LEU A 8 0.19 12.78 -1.94
CA LEU A 8 0.00 13.23 -3.31
C LEU A 8 -0.51 14.66 -3.46
N ASN A 9 -0.08 15.27 -4.57
CA ASN A 9 -0.73 16.42 -5.18
C ASN A 9 -2.00 15.97 -5.95
N PRO A 10 -3.04 16.82 -6.06
CA PRO A 10 -4.36 16.45 -6.59
C PRO A 10 -4.39 15.86 -8.02
N TRP A 11 -3.36 16.08 -8.84
CA TRP A 11 -3.33 15.65 -10.25
C TRP A 11 -3.26 14.13 -10.45
N HIS A 12 -2.85 13.37 -9.42
CA HIS A 12 -2.82 11.91 -9.45
C HIS A 12 -4.22 11.26 -9.39
N PHE A 13 -5.23 12.02 -8.96
CA PHE A 13 -6.62 11.56 -8.85
C PHE A 13 -7.47 12.06 -10.03
N SER A 14 -6.88 12.17 -11.23
CA SER A 14 -7.63 12.59 -12.42
C SER A 14 -8.85 11.68 -12.64
N ARG A 15 -10.03 12.29 -12.87
CA ARG A 15 -11.29 11.55 -13.12
C ARG A 15 -11.27 10.70 -14.40
N THR A 16 -10.26 10.89 -15.25
CA THR A 16 -10.13 10.24 -16.57
C THR A 16 -9.18 9.05 -16.60
N ARG A 17 -8.45 8.79 -15.51
CA ARG A 17 -7.58 7.60 -15.37
C ARG A 17 -7.92 6.90 -14.05
N PRO A 18 -7.70 5.58 -13.92
CA PRO A 18 -7.68 4.95 -12.62
C PRO A 18 -6.77 5.75 -11.71
N ALA A 19 -7.22 6.04 -10.48
CA ALA A 19 -6.36 6.72 -9.52
C ALA A 19 -5.10 5.85 -9.35
N TYR A 20 -3.96 6.38 -9.80
CA TYR A 20 -2.69 5.71 -9.59
C TYR A 20 -2.35 5.84 -8.11
N ILE A 21 -2.67 4.80 -7.33
CA ILE A 21 -2.56 4.84 -5.87
C ILE A 21 -1.34 4.07 -5.35
N GLY A 22 -0.54 3.48 -6.23
CA GLY A 22 0.71 2.86 -5.84
C GLY A 22 1.31 1.92 -6.87
N ASN A 23 2.48 1.39 -6.52
CA ASN A 23 3.10 0.29 -7.25
C ASN A 23 3.65 -0.76 -6.27
N LEU A 24 3.72 -1.99 -6.76
CA LEU A 24 4.37 -3.11 -6.10
C LEU A 24 5.62 -3.48 -6.92
N SER A 25 6.72 -3.74 -6.25
CA SER A 25 7.96 -4.16 -6.91
C SER A 25 8.61 -5.25 -6.08
N ASP A 26 8.94 -6.36 -6.74
CA ASP A 26 9.79 -7.38 -6.15
C ASP A 26 11.25 -7.02 -6.43
N ARG A 27 11.95 -6.57 -5.39
CA ARG A 27 13.37 -6.24 -5.47
C ARG A 27 14.27 -7.38 -5.00
N THR A 28 13.73 -8.60 -4.88
CA THR A 28 14.52 -9.76 -4.48
C THR A 28 15.70 -9.95 -5.43
N GLY A 29 16.92 -9.95 -4.89
CA GLY A 29 18.15 -10.10 -5.66
C GLY A 29 18.80 -8.79 -6.12
N GLU A 30 18.16 -7.63 -5.94
CA GLU A 30 18.79 -6.33 -6.25
C GLU A 30 19.84 -5.92 -5.20
N LEU A 31 19.57 -6.16 -3.91
CA LEU A 31 20.47 -5.86 -2.79
C LEU A 31 20.28 -6.88 -1.65
N PRO A 32 21.27 -7.08 -0.76
CA PRO A 32 21.10 -7.89 0.45
C PRO A 32 19.95 -7.38 1.32
N GLY A 33 18.95 -8.22 1.55
CA GLY A 33 17.75 -7.87 2.30
C GLY A 33 16.74 -7.03 1.51
N ALA A 34 16.92 -6.83 0.20
CA ALA A 34 15.85 -6.39 -0.68
C ALA A 34 14.79 -7.50 -0.81
N GLY A 35 13.53 -7.10 -0.93
CA GLY A 35 12.40 -8.00 -1.06
C GLY A 35 11.20 -7.23 -1.59
N LEU A 36 9.99 -7.70 -1.29
CA LEU A 36 8.78 -7.03 -1.77
C LEU A 36 8.64 -5.61 -1.19
N GLU A 37 8.55 -4.62 -2.07
CA GLU A 37 8.32 -3.21 -1.74
C GLU A 37 7.02 -2.71 -2.36
N ALA A 38 6.21 -2.00 -1.56
CA ALA A 38 5.03 -1.29 -2.05
C ALA A 38 5.21 0.21 -1.83
N THR A 39 4.95 1.01 -2.86
CA THR A 39 4.72 2.44 -2.70
C THR A 39 3.23 2.68 -2.71
N LEU A 40 2.71 3.35 -1.68
CA LEU A 40 1.33 3.79 -1.62
C LEU A 40 1.27 5.30 -1.62
N TYR A 41 0.34 5.79 -2.41
CA TYR A 41 0.10 7.20 -2.58
C TYR A 41 -1.22 7.57 -1.91
N ILE A 42 -1.13 8.42 -0.88
CA ILE A 42 -2.24 8.71 0.01
C ILE A 42 -2.74 10.15 -0.22
N PRO A 43 -4.05 10.36 -0.39
CA PRO A 43 -4.66 11.69 -0.36
C PRO A 43 -4.30 12.46 0.92
N LYS A 44 -4.12 13.79 0.81
CA LYS A 44 -3.69 14.62 1.94
C LYS A 44 -4.65 14.57 3.14
N ASP A 45 -5.95 14.52 2.88
CA ASP A 45 -7.02 14.40 3.88
C ASP A 45 -7.05 13.02 4.57
N ALA A 46 -6.60 11.97 3.88
CA ALA A 46 -6.50 10.61 4.43
C ALA A 46 -5.14 10.30 5.07
N TRP A 47 -4.14 11.21 4.97
CA TRP A 47 -2.76 10.95 5.38
C TRP A 47 -2.62 10.50 6.84
N LEU A 48 -3.18 11.27 7.77
CA LEU A 48 -3.06 10.97 9.21
C LEU A 48 -3.69 9.62 9.55
N THR A 49 -4.83 9.31 8.94
CA THR A 49 -5.52 8.03 9.10
C THR A 49 -4.67 6.88 8.56
N ALA A 50 -4.04 7.03 7.40
CA ALA A 50 -3.20 5.99 6.79
C ALA A 50 -1.92 5.73 7.61
N VAL A 51 -1.22 6.79 8.02
CA VAL A 51 -0.03 6.68 8.89
C VAL A 51 -0.41 6.06 10.23
N GLY A 52 -1.53 6.48 10.83
CA GLY A 52 -2.04 5.88 12.07
C GLY A 52 -2.37 4.40 11.91
N CYS A 53 -2.97 3.99 10.79
CA CYS A 53 -3.21 2.58 10.51
C CYS A 53 -1.90 1.77 10.42
N LEU A 54 -0.93 2.26 9.64
CA LEU A 54 0.32 1.56 9.38
C LEU A 54 1.32 1.57 10.54
N GLY A 55 1.26 2.60 11.40
CA GLY A 55 2.10 2.69 12.60
C GLY A 55 1.64 1.79 13.76
N THR A 56 0.47 1.14 13.65
CA THR A 56 -0.05 0.27 14.72
C THR A 56 0.29 -1.20 14.47
N ILE A 57 0.81 -1.87 15.50
CA ILE A 57 1.33 -3.26 15.45
C ILE A 57 0.28 -4.35 15.14
N TRP A 58 -1.00 -3.99 15.03
CA TRP A 58 -2.13 -4.93 14.89
C TRP A 58 -2.92 -4.73 13.60
N ARG A 59 -2.30 -4.35 12.47
CA ARG A 59 -3.05 -4.10 11.22
C ARG A 59 -2.52 -4.84 10.00
N ARG A 60 -3.46 -5.17 9.10
CA ARG A 60 -3.21 -5.76 7.79
C ARG A 60 -3.48 -4.72 6.71
N LEU A 61 -2.50 -4.51 5.84
CA LEU A 61 -2.70 -3.87 4.54
C LEU A 61 -3.15 -4.94 3.55
N LYS A 62 -4.31 -4.75 2.93
CA LYS A 62 -4.78 -5.60 1.85
C LYS A 62 -4.72 -4.82 0.54
N LEU A 63 -4.03 -5.37 -0.45
CA LEU A 63 -4.04 -4.89 -1.83
C LEU A 63 -5.20 -5.60 -2.52
N ASN A 64 -6.24 -4.85 -2.88
CA ASN A 64 -7.50 -5.39 -3.42
C ASN A 64 -7.49 -5.46 -4.95
N GLY A 65 -6.67 -4.64 -5.60
CA GLY A 65 -6.47 -4.67 -7.04
C GLY A 65 -5.02 -4.38 -7.39
N VAL A 66 -4.41 -5.31 -8.12
CA VAL A 66 -3.06 -5.17 -8.71
C VAL A 66 -3.18 -5.47 -10.20
N GLU A 67 -2.86 -4.49 -11.03
CA GLU A 67 -2.80 -4.66 -12.49
C GLU A 67 -1.35 -4.86 -12.89
N ALA A 68 -1.06 -5.90 -13.67
CA ALA A 68 0.26 -6.18 -14.20
C ALA A 68 0.31 -5.83 -15.69
N GLU A 69 1.08 -4.79 -16.04
CA GLU A 69 1.33 -4.39 -17.42
C GLU A 69 2.85 -4.21 -17.61
N ASP A 70 3.42 -4.87 -18.63
CA ASP A 70 4.85 -4.79 -18.97
C ASP A 70 5.83 -5.02 -17.80
N GLY A 71 5.50 -5.95 -16.89
CA GLY A 71 6.32 -6.25 -15.71
C GLY A 71 6.21 -5.24 -14.57
N SER A 72 5.38 -4.21 -14.73
CA SER A 72 5.01 -3.28 -13.66
C SER A 72 3.72 -3.74 -12.98
N MET A 73 3.70 -3.74 -11.65
CA MET A 73 2.50 -4.04 -10.85
C MET A 73 1.95 -2.74 -10.27
N THR A 74 0.83 -2.26 -10.80
CA THR A 74 0.14 -1.05 -10.34
C THR A 74 -0.90 -1.41 -9.30
N ILE A 75 -0.91 -0.70 -8.17
CA ILE A 75 -1.94 -0.83 -7.14
C ILE A 75 -3.06 0.14 -7.50
N ILE A 76 -4.28 -0.38 -7.67
CA ILE A 76 -5.48 0.40 -8.01
C ILE A 76 -6.49 0.46 -6.86
N GLU A 77 -6.39 -0.44 -5.88
CA GLU A 77 -7.20 -0.41 -4.67
C GLU A 77 -6.44 -1.03 -3.48
N PHE A 78 -6.52 -0.39 -2.30
CA PHE A 78 -6.04 -0.96 -1.04
C PHE A 78 -6.99 -0.63 0.12
N SER A 79 -6.89 -1.42 1.19
CA SER A 79 -7.62 -1.18 2.43
C SER A 79 -6.79 -1.53 3.66
N PHE A 80 -7.05 -0.84 4.77
CA PHE A 80 -6.51 -1.18 6.08
C PHE A 80 -7.56 -1.90 6.92
N SER A 81 -7.17 -2.96 7.60
CA SER A 81 -8.00 -3.63 8.59
C SER A 81 -7.22 -3.87 9.87
N THR A 82 -7.92 -3.92 11.00
CA THR A 82 -7.36 -4.45 12.24
C THR A 82 -7.20 -5.96 12.11
N ALA A 83 -6.06 -6.50 12.50
CA ALA A 83 -5.92 -7.92 12.70
C ALA A 83 -7.00 -8.37 13.70
N PRO A 84 -7.69 -9.50 13.45
CA PRO A 84 -8.59 -10.03 14.46
C PRO A 84 -7.80 -10.20 15.76
N LYS A 85 -8.40 -9.76 16.87
CA LYS A 85 -7.89 -10.07 18.21
C LYS A 85 -7.71 -11.59 18.22
N LEU A 86 -6.49 -12.09 18.45
CA LEU A 86 -6.32 -13.50 18.78
C LEU A 86 -7.11 -13.68 20.07
N GLU A 87 -8.33 -14.19 19.98
CA GLU A 87 -8.97 -14.77 21.14
C GLU A 87 -8.13 -15.99 21.45
N ALA A 88 -7.39 -15.91 22.57
CA ALA A 88 -6.68 -17.05 23.10
C ALA A 88 -7.71 -18.18 23.22
N SER A 89 -7.53 -19.23 22.43
CA SER A 89 -8.28 -20.46 22.59
C SER A 89 -8.02 -20.95 24.01
N GLY A 90 -9.02 -20.79 24.87
CA GLY A 90 -9.03 -21.34 26.22
C GLY A 90 -9.20 -22.86 26.20
#